data_AF-A0ABD2XXT9-F1
#
_entry.id   AF-A0ABD2XXT9-F1
#
_cell.length_a   1.000
_cell.length_b   1.000
_cell.length_c   1.000
_cell.angle_alpha   90.00
_cell.angle_beta   90.00
_cell.angle_gamma   90.00
#
_symmetry.space_group_name_H-M   'P 1'
#
loop_
_entity.id
_entity.type
_entity.pdbx_description
1 polymer ?
#
loop_
_entity_poly.entity_id
_entity_poly.type
_entity_poly.pdbx_seq_one_letter_code
_entity_poly.pdbx_strand_id
1 'polypeptide(L)'
;MNEFEDLIQEVDIEDIPYKGFLLTWCNGRDGYHRIYSKLDRALCNNSWLSFFFSYMEVEFLAPLVSNHSPSLITIREDFNTGLKPLKSHSFWMRHQNFKGVLKENWRSFSTGSAMRKLCLQLKSL
;
A
#
# COMPACT_ATOMS: atom_id res chain seq x y z
N MET A 1 -11.15 23.92 -0.61
CA MET A 1 -10.42 22.83 -1.31
C MET A 1 -9.79 21.85 -0.32
N ASN A 2 -9.72 22.16 0.97
CA ASN A 2 -9.09 21.29 1.98
C ASN A 2 -10.09 20.45 2.79
N GLU A 3 -11.39 20.77 2.79
CA GLU A 3 -12.38 20.12 3.68
C GLU A 3 -12.37 18.59 3.61
N PHE A 4 -12.21 18.00 2.42
CA PHE A 4 -12.12 16.54 2.28
C PHE A 4 -10.80 15.97 2.79
N GLU A 5 -9.70 16.68 2.59
CA GLU A 5 -8.37 16.26 3.03
C GLU A 5 -8.24 16.41 4.55
N ASP A 6 -8.77 17.50 5.10
CA ASP A 6 -8.89 17.75 6.53
C ASP A 6 -9.75 16.67 7.20
N LEU A 7 -10.89 16.30 6.60
CA LEU A 7 -11.74 15.22 7.09
C LEU A 7 -11.01 13.86 7.09
N ILE A 8 -10.30 13.54 6.01
CA ILE A 8 -9.53 12.28 5.91
C ILE A 8 -8.49 12.19 7.03
N GLN A 9 -7.81 13.30 7.32
CA GLN A 9 -6.85 13.38 8.41
C GLN A 9 -7.53 13.28 9.78
N GLU A 10 -8.68 13.94 9.97
CA GLU A 10 -9.44 13.91 11.22
C GLU A 10 -9.95 12.50 11.56
N VAL A 11 -10.35 11.73 10.55
CA VAL A 11 -10.89 10.36 10.73
C VAL A 11 -9.84 9.24 10.62
N ASP A 12 -8.56 9.58 10.44
CA ASP A 12 -7.43 8.64 10.36
C ASP A 12 -7.64 7.50 9.35
N ILE A 13 -7.98 7.87 8.11
CA ILE A 13 -8.06 6.95 6.97
C ILE A 13 -7.05 7.32 5.88
N GLU A 14 -6.58 6.33 5.14
CA GLU A 14 -5.55 6.49 4.11
C GLU A 14 -5.95 5.82 2.80
N ASP A 15 -5.38 6.30 1.69
CA ASP A 15 -5.52 5.65 0.39
C ASP A 15 -4.79 4.32 0.35
N ILE A 16 -5.52 3.31 -0.12
CA ILE A 16 -4.92 2.02 -0.42
C ILE A 16 -4.18 2.12 -1.77
N PRO A 17 -2.92 1.65 -1.85
CA PRO A 17 -2.23 1.51 -3.12
C PRO A 17 -3.03 0.63 -4.09
N TYR A 18 -3.23 1.12 -5.31
CA TYR A 18 -4.02 0.43 -6.33
C TYR A 18 -3.23 0.23 -7.62
N LYS A 19 -3.71 -0.68 -8.46
CA LYS A 19 -3.29 -0.85 -9.86
C LYS A 19 -4.45 -0.60 -10.84
N GLY A 20 -4.16 -0.61 -12.13
CA GLY A 20 -5.16 -0.41 -13.17
C GLY A 20 -5.32 1.07 -13.57
N PHE A 21 -6.54 1.48 -13.86
CA PHE A 21 -6.82 2.79 -14.45
C PHE A 21 -6.54 3.95 -13.48
N LEU A 22 -5.71 4.90 -13.91
CA LEU A 22 -5.37 6.08 -13.13
C LEU A 22 -6.57 7.02 -13.00
N LEU A 23 -7.24 7.34 -14.11
CA LEU A 23 -8.42 8.20 -14.13
C LEU A 23 -9.65 7.30 -14.09
N THR A 24 -10.54 7.54 -13.13
CA THR A 24 -11.65 6.64 -12.81
C THR A 24 -12.97 7.13 -13.34
N TRP A 25 -13.01 8.32 -13.93
CA TRP A 25 -14.22 8.91 -14.49
C TRP A 25 -13.94 9.56 -15.84
N CYS A 26 -14.94 9.50 -16.73
CA CYS A 26 -14.97 10.21 -18.01
C CYS A 26 -16.31 10.92 -18.18
N ASN A 27 -16.33 12.11 -18.76
CA ASN A 27 -17.60 12.80 -19.02
C ASN A 27 -18.44 12.20 -20.18
N GLY A 28 -17.97 11.13 -20.82
CA GLY A 28 -18.67 10.42 -21.89
C GLY A 28 -18.77 11.17 -23.21
N ARG A 29 -18.10 12.32 -23.36
CA ARG A 29 -18.10 13.10 -24.60
C ARG A 29 -16.98 12.64 -25.53
N ASP A 30 -17.08 13.00 -26.80
CA ASP A 30 -16.10 12.62 -27.82
C ASP A 30 -15.13 13.74 -28.19
N GLY A 31 -14.00 13.34 -28.78
CA GLY A 31 -12.98 14.24 -29.31
C GLY A 31 -12.44 15.21 -28.26
N TYR A 32 -12.36 16.48 -28.64
CA TYR A 32 -11.78 17.54 -27.80
C TYR A 32 -12.62 17.86 -26.56
N HIS A 33 -13.89 17.45 -26.51
CA HIS A 33 -14.76 17.65 -25.36
C HIS A 33 -14.64 16.54 -24.31
N ARG A 34 -13.85 15.50 -24.57
CA ARG A 34 -13.66 14.39 -23.64
C ARG A 34 -12.78 14.81 -22.48
N ILE A 35 -13.29 14.62 -21.27
CA ILE A 35 -12.58 14.94 -20.03
C ILE A 35 -12.52 13.67 -19.18
N TYR A 36 -11.33 13.42 -18.63
CA TYR A 36 -11.10 12.35 -17.67
C TYR A 36 -10.70 12.94 -16.32
N SER A 37 -11.11 12.30 -15.22
CA SER A 37 -10.79 12.75 -13.87
C SER A 37 -10.62 11.56 -12.92
N LYS A 38 -9.86 11.76 -11.84
CA LYS A 38 -9.78 10.84 -10.70
C LYS A 38 -10.81 11.28 -9.66
N LEU A 39 -11.91 10.55 -9.54
CA LEU A 39 -12.99 10.88 -8.59
C LEU A 39 -13.20 9.78 -7.54
N ASP A 40 -12.78 8.55 -7.84
CA ASP A 40 -13.03 7.38 -7.01
C ASP A 40 -11.75 6.97 -6.26
N ARG A 41 -11.87 6.70 -4.96
CA ARG A 41 -10.77 6.33 -4.07
C ARG A 41 -11.15 5.10 -3.25
N ALA A 42 -10.18 4.25 -2.96
CA ALA A 42 -10.32 3.18 -1.98
C ALA A 42 -9.56 3.61 -0.71
N LEU A 43 -10.29 3.85 0.37
CA LEU A 43 -9.74 4.34 1.63
C LEU A 43 -9.90 3.26 2.71
N CYS A 44 -8.98 3.21 3.67
CA CYS A 44 -9.10 2.34 4.84
C CYS A 44 -8.43 2.95 6.06
N ASN A 45 -8.87 2.52 7.24
CA ASN A 45 -8.22 2.87 8.49
C ASN A 45 -7.03 1.95 8.80
N ASN A 46 -6.25 2.37 9.80
CA ASN A 46 -5.07 1.65 10.29
C ASN A 46 -5.39 0.23 10.78
N SER A 47 -6.53 0.01 11.43
CA SER A 47 -6.96 -1.31 11.89
C SER A 47 -7.09 -2.30 10.73
N TRP A 48 -7.71 -1.86 9.63
CA TRP A 48 -7.90 -2.70 8.45
C TRP A 48 -6.59 -2.97 7.70
N LEU A 49 -5.73 -1.95 7.56
CA LEU A 49 -4.38 -2.11 7.01
C LEU A 49 -3.58 -3.12 7.81
N SER A 50 -3.58 -3.01 9.14
CA SER A 50 -2.80 -3.90 10.00
C SER A 50 -3.14 -5.38 9.79
N PHE A 51 -4.40 -5.69 9.48
CA PHE A 51 -4.88 -7.05 9.32
C PHE A 51 -4.73 -7.57 7.88
N PHE A 52 -5.02 -6.73 6.88
CA PHE A 52 -5.16 -7.18 5.48
C PHE A 52 -4.11 -6.64 4.52
N PHE A 53 -3.23 -5.71 4.90
CA PHE A 53 -2.34 -5.03 3.95
C PHE A 53 -1.49 -5.99 3.10
N SER A 54 -1.08 -7.11 3.69
CA SER A 54 -0.30 -8.15 3.01
C SER A 54 -1.09 -9.01 2.02
N TYR A 55 -2.42 -8.91 2.01
CA TYR A 55 -3.36 -9.83 1.37
C TYR A 55 -4.44 -9.12 0.55
N MET A 56 -4.47 -7.79 0.65
CA MET A 56 -5.39 -6.93 -0.05
C MET A 56 -4.73 -6.42 -1.34
N GLU A 57 -5.53 -6.39 -2.40
CA GLU A 57 -5.19 -5.74 -3.66
C GLU A 57 -6.38 -4.90 -4.13
N VAL A 58 -6.12 -3.66 -4.55
CA VAL A 58 -7.13 -2.78 -5.15
C VAL A 58 -6.81 -2.58 -6.62
N GLU A 59 -7.81 -2.76 -7.48
CA GLU A 59 -7.69 -2.57 -8.93
C GLU A 59 -8.84 -1.71 -9.46
N PHE A 60 -8.51 -0.64 -10.18
CA PHE A 60 -9.49 0.08 -10.99
C PHE A 60 -9.56 -0.55 -12.38
N LEU A 61 -10.70 -1.16 -12.69
CA LEU A 61 -10.95 -1.89 -13.92
C LEU A 61 -11.30 -0.95 -15.09
N ALA A 62 -11.25 -1.50 -16.31
CA ALA A 62 -11.68 -0.77 -17.48
C ALA A 62 -13.15 -0.34 -17.35
N PRO A 63 -13.48 0.94 -17.61
CA PRO A 63 -14.86 1.37 -17.65
C PRO A 63 -15.51 0.68 -18.86
N LEU A 64 -16.54 -0.13 -18.61
CA LEU A 64 -17.32 -0.81 -19.66
C LEU A 64 -18.29 0.19 -20.30
N VAL A 65 -19.59 0.04 -20.04
CA VAL A 65 -20.64 0.98 -20.48
C VAL A 65 -20.83 2.14 -19.50
N SER A 66 -20.12 2.12 -18.37
CA SER A 66 -20.17 3.16 -17.34
C SER A 66 -19.20 4.29 -17.66
N ASN A 67 -19.55 5.50 -17.25
CA ASN A 67 -18.64 6.63 -17.22
C ASN A 67 -17.66 6.57 -16.04
N HIS A 68 -17.82 5.61 -15.11
CA HIS A 68 -16.88 5.29 -14.03
C HIS A 68 -16.16 3.95 -14.26
N SER A 69 -14.89 3.90 -13.85
CA SER A 69 -14.11 2.69 -13.67
C SER A 69 -14.50 1.99 -12.37
N PRO A 70 -14.96 0.73 -12.42
CA PRO A 70 -15.22 -0.04 -11.20
C PRO A 70 -13.94 -0.25 -10.39
N SER A 71 -14.02 -0.11 -9.06
CA SER A 71 -12.96 -0.52 -8.14
C SER A 71 -13.22 -1.93 -7.64
N LEU A 72 -12.26 -2.83 -7.81
CA LEU A 72 -12.27 -4.17 -7.24
C LEU A 72 -11.28 -4.26 -6.08
N ILE A 73 -11.78 -4.62 -4.90
CA ILE A 73 -10.95 -4.91 -3.73
C ILE A 73 -10.95 -6.43 -3.54
N THR A 74 -9.78 -7.05 -3.67
CA THR A 74 -9.60 -8.48 -3.44
C THR A 74 -8.85 -8.68 -2.15
N ILE A 75 -9.43 -9.46 -1.24
CA ILE A 75 -8.77 -9.89 0.00
C ILE A 75 -8.57 -11.40 -0.11
N ARG A 76 -7.31 -11.84 -0.08
CA ARG A 76 -6.97 -13.25 -0.19
C ARG A 76 -6.88 -13.87 1.21
N GLU A 77 -7.60 -14.95 1.47
CA GLU A 77 -7.35 -15.79 2.63
C GLU A 77 -6.03 -16.53 2.42
N ASP A 78 -5.08 -16.40 3.36
CA ASP A 78 -3.74 -16.99 3.22
C ASP A 78 -3.81 -18.51 3.41
N PHE A 79 -3.84 -19.26 2.31
CA PHE A 79 -3.23 -20.58 2.30
C PHE A 79 -1.72 -20.41 2.16
N ASN A 80 -1.07 -20.14 3.29
CA ASN A 80 0.35 -20.35 3.56
C ASN A 80 1.28 -20.21 2.34
N THR A 81 1.46 -19.00 1.82
CA THR A 81 2.35 -18.73 0.66
C THR A 81 3.86 -18.85 0.95
N GLY A 82 4.24 -19.39 2.11
CA GLY A 82 5.63 -19.56 2.52
C GLY A 82 6.28 -18.27 3.04
N LEU A 83 7.61 -18.29 3.19
CA LEU A 83 8.36 -17.12 3.67
C LEU A 83 8.38 -16.03 2.58
N LYS A 84 7.61 -14.96 2.78
CA LYS A 84 7.70 -13.76 1.92
C LYS A 84 9.13 -13.22 1.95
N PRO A 85 9.75 -12.96 0.78
CA PRO A 85 11.07 -12.35 0.74
C PRO A 85 11.02 -10.98 1.39
N LEU A 86 12.00 -10.72 2.25
CA LEU A 86 12.18 -9.41 2.85
C LEU A 86 12.51 -8.40 1.75
N LYS A 87 11.65 -7.40 1.57
CA LYS A 87 11.91 -6.25 0.70
C LYS A 87 12.26 -5.06 1.58
N SER A 88 13.47 -4.52 1.41
CA SER A 88 13.89 -3.26 2.02
C SER A 88 14.32 -2.28 0.92
N HIS A 89 14.10 -0.99 1.13
CA HIS A 89 14.61 0.02 0.22
C HIS A 89 16.12 0.17 0.40
N SER A 90 16.89 -0.04 -0.68
CA SER A 90 18.35 0.04 -0.66
C SER A 90 18.88 1.41 -0.26
N PHE A 91 18.04 2.44 -0.32
CA PHE A 91 18.35 3.78 0.18
C PHE A 91 18.68 3.79 1.68
N TRP A 92 17.97 3.01 2.50
CA TRP A 92 18.21 2.96 3.95
C TRP A 92 19.62 2.49 4.29
N MET A 93 20.16 1.55 3.50
CA MET A 93 21.53 1.06 3.68
C MET A 93 22.60 2.13 3.42
N ARG A 94 22.25 3.20 2.70
CA ARG A 94 23.15 4.34 2.43
C ARG A 94 23.04 5.45 3.47
N HIS A 95 22.06 5.38 4.38
CA HIS A 95 21.90 6.38 5.41
C HIS A 95 23.08 6.34 6.39
N GLN A 96 23.60 7.51 6.78
CA GLN A 96 24.82 7.62 7.60
C GLN A 96 24.68 6.87 8.94
N ASN A 97 23.47 6.90 9.52
CA ASN A 97 23.17 6.24 10.79
C ASN A 97 22.77 4.77 10.66
N PHE A 98 22.66 4.21 9.44
CA PHE A 98 22.18 2.85 9.23
C PHE A 98 22.98 1.82 10.04
N LYS A 99 24.31 1.92 10.03
CA LYS A 99 25.18 1.03 10.80
C LYS A 99 24.95 1.14 12.31
N GLY A 100 24.65 2.34 12.80
CA GLY A 100 24.37 2.60 14.22
C GLY A 100 23.08 1.91 14.63
N VAL A 101 21.98 2.18 13.91
CA VAL A 101 20.67 1.58 14.14
C VAL A 101 20.74 0.06 14.02
N LEU A 102 21.41 -0.47 12.98
CA LEU A 102 21.60 -1.92 12.81
C LEU A 102 22.33 -2.54 14.00
N LYS A 103 23.39 -1.89 14.52
CA LYS A 103 24.16 -2.39 15.67
C LYS A 103 23.36 -2.38 16.97
N GLU A 104 22.52 -1.37 17.17
CA GLU A 104 21.62 -1.29 18.33
C GLU A 104 20.54 -2.36 18.24
N ASN A 105 19.91 -2.51 17.08
CA ASN A 105 18.89 -3.53 16.85
C ASN A 105 19.45 -4.94 17.06
N TRP A 106 20.68 -5.20 16.59
CA TRP A 106 21.34 -6.51 16.72
C TRP A 106 21.58 -6.95 18.18
N ARG A 107 21.50 -6.05 19.15
CA ARG A 107 21.58 -6.37 20.58
C ARG A 107 20.28 -6.92 21.14
N SER A 108 19.17 -6.80 20.42
CA SER A 108 17.90 -7.41 20.81
C SER A 108 17.95 -8.93 20.63
N PHE A 109 17.62 -9.67 21.68
CA PHE A 109 17.64 -11.13 21.65
C PHE A 109 16.53 -11.65 20.72
N SER A 110 16.94 -12.27 19.61
CA SER A 110 16.04 -13.05 18.76
C SER A 110 16.48 -14.52 18.79
N THR A 111 15.56 -15.43 19.09
CA THR A 111 15.80 -16.88 19.08
C THR A 111 15.58 -17.45 17.68
N GLY A 112 16.37 -18.46 17.31
CA GLY A 112 16.25 -19.15 16.01
C GLY A 112 17.54 -19.22 15.20
N SER A 113 17.43 -19.70 13.95
CA SER A 113 18.55 -19.81 13.01
C SER A 113 19.13 -18.43 12.64
N ALA A 114 20.39 -18.40 12.18
CA ALA A 114 21.05 -17.16 11.76
C ALA A 114 20.24 -16.39 10.69
N MET A 115 19.65 -17.10 9.73
CA MET A 115 18.79 -16.51 8.70
C MET A 115 17.51 -15.92 9.29
N ARG A 116 16.87 -16.60 10.26
CA ARG A 116 15.66 -16.09 10.92
C ARG A 116 15.97 -14.86 11.77
N LYS A 117 17.10 -14.85 12.48
CA LYS A 117 17.59 -13.69 13.23
C LYS A 117 17.81 -12.50 12.28
N LEU A 118 18.52 -12.71 11.18
CA LEU A 118 18.74 -11.67 10.17
C LEU A 118 17.42 -11.10 9.62
N CYS A 119 16.47 -11.96 9.26
CA CYS A 119 15.16 -11.53 8.77
C CYS A 119 14.37 -10.71 9.81
N LEU A 120 14.35 -11.14 11.08
CA LEU A 120 13.66 -10.41 12.14
C LEU A 120 14.30 -9.05 12.41
N GLN A 121 15.63 -9.00 12.44
CA GLN A 121 16.40 -7.76 12.63
C GLN A 121 16.17 -6.76 11.50
N LEU A 122 16.15 -7.23 10.25
CA LEU A 122 15.91 -6.33 9.12
C LEU A 122 14.43 -5.90 9.01
N LYS A 123 13.49 -6.61 9.66
CA LYS A 123 12.09 -6.18 9.78
C LYS A 123 11.86 -5.16 10.89
N SER A 124 12.76 -5.10 11.88
CA SER A 124 12.68 -4.14 13.00
C SER A 124 13.48 -2.86 12.76
N LEU A 125 14.13 -2.72 11.60
CA LEU A 125 14.73 -1.47 11.10
C LEU A 125 13.67 -0.60 10.44
#